data_AF-A0A3S5DLC7-F1
#
_entry.id   AF-A0A3S5DLC7-F1
#
_cell.length_a   1.000
_cell.length_b   1.000
_cell.length_c   1.000
_cell.angle_alpha   90.00
_cell.angle_beta   90.00
_cell.angle_gamma   90.00
#
_symmetry.space_group_name_H-M   'P 1'
#
loop_
_entity.id
_entity.type
_entity.pdbx_description
1 polymer ?
#
loop_
_entity_poly.entity_id
_entity_poly.type
_entity_poly.pdbx_seq_one_letter_code
_entity_poly.pdbx_strand_id
1 'polypeptide(L)'
;MQFESFAHQQSALRDAITAAYRRDERECVQALLPQAAMSPEQVASVQDLARRLVTEVRRERTRSSGVDALMHEFSLDSSEGIALMCLAEALLRIPDRETADKLIRDKISRGDWKAHLGNSSSLFVNAAAWGLLVTGKLVSSHSANGLSAAMTRLIAKGGEPLIRKGVDMAMRMLGKQFVTGETIEEALANGREREARGYRFSYDMLGEAAMTEADAQRYLKDYVTAIHAIGKESNGRGIYDGPGISVKLSAIHPRYAA
;
A
#
# COMPACT_ATOMS: atom_id res chain seq x y z
N MET A 1 -0.95 -35.23 29.03
CA MET A 1 -1.21 -34.41 27.84
C MET A 1 -0.52 -35.11 26.68
N GLN A 2 -1.27 -35.78 25.80
CA GLN A 2 -0.69 -36.34 24.57
C GLN A 2 -0.63 -35.20 23.56
N PHE A 3 0.57 -34.89 23.06
CA PHE A 3 0.72 -34.00 21.92
C PHE A 3 0.32 -34.78 20.67
N GLU A 4 -0.71 -34.33 19.97
CA GLU A 4 -1.03 -34.86 18.65
C GLU A 4 0.11 -34.49 17.68
N SER A 5 0.76 -35.50 17.11
CA SER A 5 1.80 -35.31 16.11
C SER A 5 1.16 -35.06 14.76
N PHE A 6 0.90 -33.79 14.45
CA PHE A 6 0.53 -33.34 13.10
C PHE A 6 1.73 -33.27 12.14
N ALA A 7 2.96 -33.48 12.66
CA ALA A 7 4.17 -33.45 11.87
C ALA A 7 4.34 -34.78 11.11
N HIS A 8 4.32 -34.72 9.78
CA HIS A 8 4.87 -35.77 8.94
C HIS A 8 6.36 -35.95 9.23
N GLN A 9 6.88 -37.17 9.01
CA GLN A 9 8.32 -37.40 9.05
C GLN A 9 8.99 -36.42 8.09
N GLN A 10 9.91 -35.60 8.62
CA GLN A 10 10.59 -34.60 7.83
C GLN A 10 11.54 -35.29 6.84
N SER A 11 11.58 -34.78 5.61
CA SER A 11 12.61 -35.16 4.66
C SER A 11 13.92 -34.45 4.99
N ALA A 12 15.05 -34.96 4.48
CA ALA A 12 16.35 -34.33 4.70
C ALA A 12 16.38 -32.84 4.27
N LEU A 13 15.62 -32.48 3.22
CA LEU A 13 15.48 -31.09 2.76
C LEU A 13 14.71 -30.22 3.76
N ARG A 14 13.66 -30.76 4.40
CA ARG A 14 12.90 -30.04 5.43
C ARG A 14 13.71 -29.86 6.71
N ASP A 15 14.51 -30.85 7.08
CA ASP A 15 15.44 -30.75 8.20
C ASP A 15 16.49 -29.68 7.95
N ALA A 16 17.03 -29.57 6.72
CA ALA A 16 17.98 -28.53 6.36
C ALA A 16 17.40 -27.11 6.52
N ILE A 17 16.12 -26.90 6.17
CA ILE A 17 15.41 -25.63 6.40
C ILE A 17 15.32 -25.34 7.90
N THR A 18 14.88 -26.32 8.68
CA THR A 18 14.70 -26.19 10.13
C THR A 18 16.02 -25.88 10.83
N ALA A 19 17.10 -26.57 10.46
CA ALA A 19 18.44 -26.36 10.97
C ALA A 19 19.04 -24.98 10.60
N ALA A 20 18.50 -24.31 9.57
CA ALA A 20 18.93 -22.98 9.17
C ALA A 20 18.14 -21.85 9.84
N TYR A 21 17.04 -22.13 10.55
CA TYR A 21 16.09 -21.12 11.04
C TYR A 21 16.79 -19.99 11.83
N ARG A 22 17.70 -20.35 12.75
CA ARG A 22 18.41 -19.41 13.62
C ARG A 22 19.93 -19.57 13.52
N ARG A 23 20.41 -19.95 12.33
CA ARG A 23 21.86 -20.06 12.08
C ARG A 23 22.52 -18.69 12.24
N ASP A 24 23.76 -18.68 12.70
CA ASP A 24 24.53 -17.45 12.84
C ASP A 24 24.63 -16.71 11.50
N GLU A 25 24.45 -15.39 11.54
CA GLU A 25 24.44 -14.56 10.33
C GLU A 25 25.78 -14.59 9.60
N ARG A 26 26.91 -14.63 10.31
CA ARG A 26 28.25 -14.69 9.71
C ARG A 26 28.42 -15.99 8.94
N GLU A 27 27.97 -17.11 9.51
CA GLU A 27 27.99 -18.41 8.83
C GLU A 27 27.12 -18.38 7.57
N CYS A 28 25.90 -17.82 7.64
CA CYS A 28 25.01 -17.67 6.49
C CYS A 28 25.65 -16.83 5.38
N VAL A 29 26.20 -15.65 5.72
CA VAL A 29 26.83 -14.75 4.76
C VAL A 29 28.06 -15.40 4.13
N GLN A 30 28.93 -16.04 4.92
CA GLN A 30 30.09 -16.76 4.41
C GLN A 30 29.70 -17.89 3.43
N ALA A 31 28.59 -18.58 3.68
CA ALA A 31 28.07 -19.61 2.78
C ALA A 31 27.45 -19.03 1.49
N LEU A 32 26.88 -17.82 1.54
CA LEU A 32 26.23 -17.17 0.39
C LEU A 32 27.22 -16.40 -0.51
N LEU A 33 28.28 -15.83 0.06
CA LEU A 33 29.26 -15.01 -0.68
C LEU A 33 29.82 -15.69 -1.94
N PRO A 34 30.28 -16.97 -1.89
CA PRO A 34 30.77 -17.65 -3.10
C PRO A 34 29.68 -17.89 -4.14
N GLN A 35 28.42 -18.12 -3.72
CA GLN A 35 27.29 -18.34 -4.63
C GLN A 35 26.86 -17.06 -5.35
N ALA A 36 27.09 -15.91 -4.71
CA ALA A 36 26.82 -14.59 -5.27
C ALA A 36 28.04 -14.00 -6.03
N ALA A 37 29.14 -14.74 -6.17
CA ALA A 37 30.34 -14.26 -6.83
C ALA A 37 30.08 -14.00 -8.32
N MET A 38 30.51 -12.83 -8.80
CA MET A 38 30.38 -12.40 -10.19
C MET A 38 31.76 -12.06 -10.75
N SER A 39 31.96 -12.27 -12.05
CA SER A 39 33.19 -11.83 -12.72
C SER A 39 33.27 -10.29 -12.76
N PRO A 40 34.46 -9.70 -12.87
CA PRO A 40 34.62 -8.25 -13.01
C PRO A 40 33.79 -7.66 -14.17
N GLU A 41 33.67 -8.39 -15.28
CA GLU A 41 32.91 -7.98 -16.46
C GLU A 41 31.39 -7.99 -16.18
N GLN A 42 30.91 -9.00 -15.45
CA GLN A 42 29.52 -9.06 -15.03
C GLN A 42 29.17 -7.92 -14.07
N VAL A 43 30.05 -7.63 -13.11
CA VAL A 43 29.88 -6.51 -12.17
C VAL A 43 29.78 -5.19 -12.92
N ALA A 44 30.69 -4.93 -13.87
CA ALA A 44 30.65 -3.72 -14.69
C ALA A 44 29.33 -3.60 -15.48
N SER A 45 28.91 -4.69 -16.13
CA SER A 45 27.65 -4.73 -16.89
C SER A 45 26.42 -4.45 -16.02
N VAL A 46 26.35 -5.06 -14.83
CA VAL A 46 25.26 -4.83 -13.86
C VAL A 46 25.27 -3.39 -13.36
N GLN A 47 26.44 -2.84 -13.04
CA GLN A 47 26.57 -1.44 -12.60
C GLN A 47 26.11 -0.46 -13.68
N ASP A 48 26.45 -0.69 -14.93
CA ASP A 48 26.04 0.16 -16.05
C ASP A 48 24.54 0.08 -16.33
N LEU A 49 23.94 -1.13 -16.24
CA LEU A 49 22.49 -1.28 -16.32
C LEU A 49 21.79 -0.58 -15.14
N ALA A 50 22.23 -0.83 -13.91
CA ALA A 50 21.68 -0.21 -12.72
C ALA A 50 21.76 1.32 -12.78
N ARG A 51 22.90 1.87 -13.22
CA ARG A 51 23.09 3.31 -13.41
C ARG A 51 22.09 3.88 -14.41
N ARG A 52 21.91 3.21 -15.56
CA ARG A 52 20.92 3.63 -16.58
C ARG A 52 19.51 3.64 -16.00
N LEU A 53 19.08 2.54 -15.37
CA LEU A 53 17.76 2.43 -14.77
C LEU A 53 17.49 3.49 -13.70
N VAL A 54 18.44 3.70 -12.78
CA VAL A 54 18.31 4.72 -11.72
C VAL A 54 18.27 6.13 -12.31
N THR A 55 19.07 6.40 -13.33
CA THR A 55 19.09 7.72 -14.00
C THR A 55 17.77 8.00 -14.69
N GLU A 56 17.21 7.03 -15.42
CA GLU A 56 15.90 7.15 -16.07
C GLU A 56 14.78 7.36 -15.03
N VAL A 57 14.74 6.56 -13.96
CA VAL A 57 13.76 6.72 -12.87
C VAL A 57 13.85 8.11 -12.25
N ARG A 58 15.05 8.63 -12.00
CA ARG A 58 15.24 9.98 -11.44
C ARG A 58 14.78 11.07 -12.40
N ARG A 59 15.01 10.91 -13.71
CA ARG A 59 14.59 11.86 -14.74
C ARG A 59 13.06 11.91 -14.90
N GLU A 60 12.38 10.76 -14.79
CA GLU A 60 10.92 10.72 -14.90
C GLU A 60 10.22 11.14 -13.59
N ARG A 61 10.82 10.87 -12.42
CA ARG A 61 10.24 11.22 -11.12
C ARG A 61 10.05 12.73 -10.93
N THR A 62 10.94 13.56 -11.46
CA THR A 62 10.79 15.03 -11.43
C THR A 62 9.53 15.53 -12.15
N ARG A 63 8.84 14.68 -12.92
CA ARG A 63 7.57 15.00 -13.58
C ARG A 63 6.31 14.52 -12.83
N SER A 64 6.42 13.75 -11.73
CA SER A 64 5.28 12.92 -11.27
C SER A 64 5.10 12.66 -9.75
N SER A 65 5.64 13.45 -8.80
CA SER A 65 5.24 13.28 -7.39
C SER A 65 4.12 14.24 -7.00
N GLY A 66 2.89 13.72 -6.95
CA GLY A 66 1.69 14.47 -6.53
C GLY A 66 1.84 15.08 -5.14
N VAL A 67 2.21 14.30 -4.12
CA VAL A 67 2.38 14.80 -2.73
C VAL A 67 3.46 15.86 -2.65
N ASP A 68 4.65 15.60 -3.19
CA ASP A 68 5.75 16.57 -3.14
C ASP A 68 5.37 17.86 -3.89
N ALA A 69 4.66 17.75 -5.01
CA ALA A 69 4.16 18.89 -5.77
C ALA A 69 3.13 19.70 -4.96
N LEU A 70 2.21 19.06 -4.24
CA LEU A 70 1.25 19.74 -3.38
C LEU A 70 1.92 20.40 -2.17
N MET A 71 2.86 19.70 -1.53
CA MET A 71 3.65 20.27 -0.43
C MET A 71 4.41 21.50 -0.89
N HIS A 72 5.01 21.45 -2.09
CA HIS A 72 5.73 22.58 -2.67
C HIS A 72 4.78 23.72 -3.08
N GLU A 73 3.70 23.41 -3.78
CA GLU A 73 2.72 24.39 -4.28
C GLU A 73 2.12 25.24 -3.16
N PHE A 74 1.80 24.60 -2.03
CA PHE A 74 1.17 25.27 -0.89
C PHE A 74 2.13 25.53 0.28
N SER A 75 3.42 25.24 0.07
CA SER A 75 4.49 25.41 1.07
C SER A 75 4.11 24.80 2.42
N LEU A 76 3.58 23.57 2.40
CA LEU A 76 3.12 22.86 3.60
C LEU A 76 4.31 22.29 4.34
N ASP A 77 4.29 22.41 5.67
CA ASP A 77 5.20 21.63 6.50
C ASP A 77 4.76 20.15 6.56
N SER A 78 5.63 19.27 7.04
CA SER A 78 5.33 17.83 7.13
C SER A 78 4.09 17.51 7.97
N SER A 79 3.83 18.28 9.02
CA SER A 79 2.67 18.06 9.90
C SER A 79 1.38 18.50 9.22
N GLU A 80 1.42 19.61 8.49
CA GLU A 80 0.33 20.12 7.66
C GLU A 80 0.00 19.15 6.53
N GLY A 81 1.01 18.58 5.87
CA GLY A 81 0.85 17.52 4.87
C GLY A 81 0.15 16.28 5.45
N ILE A 82 0.60 15.78 6.60
CA ILE A 82 -0.01 14.62 7.27
C ILE A 82 -1.47 14.92 7.65
N ALA A 83 -1.74 16.11 8.19
CA ALA A 83 -3.08 16.51 8.62
C ALA A 83 -4.04 16.56 7.41
N LEU A 84 -3.59 17.11 6.28
CA LEU A 84 -4.36 17.18 5.04
C LEU A 84 -4.72 15.79 4.50
N MET A 85 -3.76 14.86 4.52
CA MET A 85 -4.02 13.49 4.06
C MET A 85 -5.00 12.75 4.98
N CYS A 86 -4.92 12.98 6.30
CA CYS A 86 -5.89 12.44 7.26
C CYS A 86 -7.31 12.98 7.01
N LEU A 87 -7.44 14.28 6.72
CA LEU A 87 -8.73 14.88 6.35
C LEU A 87 -9.28 14.32 5.05
N ALA A 88 -8.41 14.14 4.05
CA ALA A 88 -8.82 13.57 2.78
C ALA A 88 -9.29 12.12 2.91
N GLU A 89 -8.63 11.31 3.73
CA GLU A 89 -9.11 9.95 4.04
C GLU A 89 -10.49 9.97 4.71
N ALA A 90 -10.70 10.87 5.67
CA ALA A 90 -11.99 10.97 6.35
C ALA A 90 -13.12 11.38 5.39
N LEU A 91 -12.83 12.31 4.47
CA LEU A 91 -13.78 12.74 3.45
C LEU A 91 -14.05 11.65 2.41
N LEU A 92 -13.08 10.79 2.10
CA LEU A 92 -13.26 9.64 1.22
C LEU A 92 -14.18 8.55 1.79
N ARG A 93 -14.39 8.53 3.12
CA ARG A 93 -15.39 7.63 3.74
C ARG A 93 -16.83 8.08 3.49
N ILE A 94 -17.03 9.27 2.91
CA ILE A 94 -18.34 9.75 2.49
C ILE A 94 -18.57 9.27 1.06
N PRO A 95 -19.46 8.29 0.82
CA PRO A 95 -19.64 7.69 -0.50
C PRO A 95 -20.26 8.66 -1.53
N ASP A 96 -21.00 9.67 -1.07
CA ASP A 96 -21.58 10.69 -1.93
C ASP A 96 -20.66 11.91 -2.07
N ARG A 97 -20.18 12.13 -3.30
CA ARG A 97 -19.29 13.24 -3.63
C ARG A 97 -19.95 14.60 -3.40
N GLU A 98 -21.25 14.73 -3.65
CA GLU A 98 -21.95 16.00 -3.47
C GLU A 98 -22.02 16.37 -1.97
N THR A 99 -22.27 15.39 -1.10
CA THR A 99 -22.24 15.54 0.35
C THR A 99 -20.84 15.86 0.86
N ALA A 100 -19.79 15.19 0.35
CA ALA A 100 -18.41 15.50 0.70
C ALA A 100 -18.05 16.95 0.31
N ASP A 101 -18.44 17.39 -0.89
CA ASP A 101 -18.21 18.76 -1.38
C ASP A 101 -18.94 19.82 -0.56
N LYS A 102 -20.21 19.56 -0.19
CA LYS A 102 -20.99 20.44 0.71
C LYS A 102 -20.34 20.52 2.08
N LEU A 103 -19.83 19.41 2.63
CA LEU A 103 -19.15 19.40 3.92
C LEU A 103 -17.85 20.23 3.90
N ILE A 104 -17.05 20.11 2.83
CA ILE A 104 -15.84 20.92 2.63
C ILE A 104 -16.20 22.40 2.63
N ARG A 105 -17.20 22.79 1.82
CA ARG A 105 -17.63 24.18 1.64
C ARG A 105 -18.24 24.78 2.90
N ASP A 106 -19.17 24.08 3.53
CA ASP A 106 -20.02 24.70 4.56
C ASP A 106 -19.44 24.57 5.96
N LYS A 107 -18.68 23.50 6.23
CA LYS A 107 -18.29 23.12 7.60
C LYS A 107 -16.79 23.16 7.84
N ILE A 108 -15.98 22.78 6.85
CA ILE A 108 -14.52 22.72 7.02
C ILE A 108 -13.88 24.07 6.72
N SER A 109 -14.29 24.74 5.63
CA SER A 109 -13.71 26.03 5.22
C SER A 109 -13.97 27.18 6.22
N ARG A 110 -15.06 27.09 7.00
CA ARG A 110 -15.50 28.11 7.95
C ARG A 110 -14.91 27.97 9.36
N GLY A 111 -13.93 27.08 9.54
CA GLY A 111 -13.11 27.00 10.76
C GLY A 111 -13.66 26.10 11.88
N ASP A 112 -14.91 25.61 11.81
CA ASP A 112 -15.50 24.72 12.82
C ASP A 112 -15.41 23.23 12.44
N TRP A 113 -14.28 22.84 11.85
CA TRP A 113 -14.03 21.45 11.46
C TRP A 113 -14.00 20.50 12.68
N LYS A 114 -13.64 21.02 13.87
CA LYS A 114 -13.58 20.26 15.12
C LYS A 114 -14.96 19.80 15.59
N ALA A 115 -15.99 20.65 15.54
CA ALA A 115 -17.34 20.25 15.97
C ALA A 115 -17.96 19.19 15.06
N HIS A 116 -17.56 19.16 13.79
CA HIS A 116 -18.16 18.28 12.79
C HIS A 116 -17.42 16.95 12.58
N LEU A 117 -16.13 16.89 12.93
CA LEU A 117 -15.32 15.67 12.84
C LEU A 117 -14.88 15.12 14.21
N GLY A 118 -15.08 15.89 15.29
CA GLY A 118 -14.61 15.59 16.66
C GLY A 118 -15.37 14.50 17.41
N ASN A 119 -16.51 14.01 16.90
CA ASN A 119 -17.21 12.86 17.47
C ASN A 119 -16.63 11.51 17.02
N SER A 120 -15.61 11.52 16.17
CA SER A 120 -14.89 10.33 15.76
C SER A 120 -13.44 10.42 16.21
N SER A 121 -13.05 9.55 17.14
CA SER A 121 -11.66 9.24 17.50
C SER A 121 -10.80 8.75 16.30
N SER A 122 -11.37 8.73 15.09
CA SER A 122 -10.88 8.06 13.90
C SER A 122 -10.09 8.93 12.91
N LEU A 123 -10.11 10.27 13.02
CA LEU A 123 -9.50 11.14 12.00
C LEU A 123 -7.99 10.91 11.82
N PHE A 124 -7.28 10.63 12.90
CA PHE A 124 -5.82 10.53 12.92
C PHE A 124 -5.32 9.09 13.12
N VAL A 125 -6.20 8.09 12.99
CA VAL A 125 -5.87 6.66 13.20
C VAL A 125 -4.77 6.20 12.26
N ASN A 126 -4.74 6.73 11.03
CA ASN A 126 -3.75 6.38 10.01
C ASN A 126 -2.64 7.44 9.86
N ALA A 127 -2.47 8.35 10.82
CA ALA A 127 -1.46 9.41 10.74
C ALA A 127 -0.02 8.87 10.61
N ALA A 128 0.26 7.66 11.12
CA ALA A 128 1.55 7.01 10.96
C ALA A 128 1.83 6.57 9.51
N ALA A 129 0.81 6.06 8.80
CA ALA A 129 0.90 5.67 7.40
C ALA A 129 1.11 6.91 6.50
N TRP A 130 0.35 7.97 6.75
CA TRP A 130 0.52 9.25 6.05
C TRP A 130 1.84 9.94 6.41
N GLY A 131 2.29 9.84 7.65
CA GLY A 131 3.61 10.29 8.10
C GLY A 131 4.74 9.62 7.33
N LEU A 132 4.65 8.30 7.12
CA LEU A 132 5.61 7.57 6.30
C LEU A 132 5.59 8.02 4.85
N LEU A 133 4.40 8.23 4.26
CA LEU A 133 4.28 8.66 2.87
C LEU A 133 4.85 10.08 2.64
N VAL A 134 4.57 11.00 3.57
CA VAL A 134 4.94 12.41 3.46
C VAL A 134 6.41 12.65 3.84
N THR A 135 6.91 11.94 4.87
CA THR A 135 8.24 12.23 5.44
C THR A 135 9.27 11.15 5.17
N GLY A 136 8.86 9.99 4.64
CA GLY A 136 9.71 8.81 4.51
C GLY A 136 10.12 8.17 5.84
N LYS A 137 9.56 8.65 6.97
CA LYS A 137 9.86 8.16 8.32
C LYS A 137 8.59 7.72 9.03
N LEU A 138 8.69 6.63 9.79
CA LEU A 138 7.59 6.18 10.63
C LEU A 138 7.49 7.11 11.84
N VAL A 139 6.53 8.01 11.81
CA VAL A 139 6.30 8.96 12.91
C VAL A 139 5.49 8.26 13.98
N SER A 140 6.05 8.09 15.18
CA SER A 140 5.33 7.57 16.33
C SER A 140 4.11 8.44 16.63
N SER A 141 2.95 7.85 16.88
CA SER A 141 1.65 8.53 17.07
C SER A 141 1.61 9.44 18.31
N HIS A 142 2.25 10.60 18.26
CA HIS A 142 2.31 11.51 19.41
C HIS A 142 2.10 12.97 18.98
N SER A 143 0.85 13.27 18.61
CA SER A 143 0.02 14.25 19.31
C SER A 143 -1.16 14.64 18.42
N ALA A 144 -2.35 14.10 18.70
CA ALA A 144 -3.59 14.56 18.07
C ALA A 144 -3.74 16.10 18.18
N ASN A 145 -3.18 16.69 19.26
CA ASN A 145 -3.13 18.13 19.48
C ASN A 145 -2.22 18.87 18.48
N GLY A 146 -1.03 18.34 18.15
CA GLY A 146 -0.12 18.95 17.18
C GLY A 146 -0.68 18.88 15.76
N LEU A 147 -1.29 17.76 15.40
CA LEU A 147 -1.92 17.58 14.09
C LEU A 147 -3.20 18.39 13.93
N SER A 148 -3.97 18.56 15.02
CA SER A 148 -5.10 19.47 15.07
C SER A 148 -4.68 20.93 14.91
N ALA A 149 -3.58 21.36 15.52
CA ALA A 149 -3.04 22.70 15.32
C ALA A 149 -2.55 22.91 13.88
N ALA A 150 -1.91 21.90 13.27
CA ALA A 150 -1.51 21.92 11.87
C ALA A 150 -2.71 22.04 10.92
N MET A 151 -3.80 21.31 11.17
CA MET A 151 -5.04 21.43 10.42
C MET A 151 -5.64 22.85 10.49
N THR A 152 -5.71 23.43 11.69
CA THR A 152 -6.22 24.80 11.84
C THR A 152 -5.36 25.82 11.07
N ARG A 153 -4.03 25.68 11.08
CA ARG A 153 -3.13 26.54 10.29
C ARG A 153 -3.32 26.33 8.79
N LEU A 154 -3.48 25.09 8.35
CA LEU A 154 -3.71 24.74 6.95
C LEU A 154 -5.00 25.39 6.41
N ILE A 155 -6.10 25.28 7.17
CA ILE A 155 -7.38 25.91 6.82
C ILE A 155 -7.23 27.44 6.77
N ALA A 156 -6.53 28.04 7.74
CA ALA A 156 -6.30 29.47 7.78
C ALA A 156 -5.42 29.98 6.62
N LYS A 157 -4.46 29.16 6.17
CA LYS A 157 -3.49 29.53 5.12
C LYS A 157 -4.03 29.37 3.70
N GLY A 158 -4.84 28.35 3.45
CA GLY A 158 -5.26 27.97 2.09
C GLY A 158 -6.76 27.81 1.86
N GLY A 159 -7.59 27.90 2.90
CA GLY A 159 -9.05 27.86 2.82
C GLY A 159 -9.60 26.64 2.06
N GLU A 160 -10.81 26.79 1.51
CA GLU A 160 -11.49 25.76 0.70
C GLU A 160 -10.65 25.28 -0.51
N PRO A 161 -9.98 26.13 -1.31
CA PRO A 161 -9.27 25.70 -2.51
C PRO A 161 -8.12 24.71 -2.22
N LEU A 162 -7.35 24.95 -1.15
CA LEU A 162 -6.27 24.05 -0.72
C LEU A 162 -6.83 22.69 -0.30
N ILE A 163 -7.87 22.70 0.54
CA ILE A 163 -8.48 21.47 1.07
C ILE A 163 -9.05 20.65 -0.09
N ARG A 164 -9.79 21.28 -0.99
CA ARG A 164 -10.36 20.64 -2.19
C ARG A 164 -9.27 19.98 -3.04
N LYS A 165 -8.20 20.71 -3.35
CA LYS A 165 -7.09 20.18 -4.16
C LYS A 165 -6.33 19.05 -3.45
N GLY A 166 -6.14 19.16 -2.14
CA GLY A 166 -5.54 18.11 -1.31
C GLY A 166 -6.37 16.83 -1.28
N VAL A 167 -7.69 16.97 -1.11
CA VAL A 167 -8.65 15.85 -1.15
C VAL A 167 -8.63 15.19 -2.51
N ASP A 168 -8.84 15.95 -3.60
CA ASP A 168 -8.83 15.42 -4.97
C ASP A 168 -7.55 14.63 -5.29
N MET A 169 -6.40 15.12 -4.81
CA MET A 169 -5.14 14.44 -5.04
C MET A 169 -4.99 13.18 -4.19
N ALA A 170 -5.38 13.22 -2.92
CA ALA A 170 -5.42 12.02 -2.08
C ALA A 170 -6.37 10.96 -2.65
N MET A 171 -7.52 11.35 -3.21
CA MET A 171 -8.42 10.42 -3.90
C MET A 171 -7.72 9.76 -5.10
N ARG A 172 -7.02 10.55 -5.93
CA ARG A 172 -6.26 10.02 -7.08
C ARG A 172 -5.12 9.11 -6.65
N MET A 173 -4.46 9.42 -5.54
CA MET A 173 -3.38 8.59 -5.01
C MET A 173 -3.89 7.28 -4.46
N LEU A 174 -4.91 7.32 -3.59
CA LEU A 174 -5.52 6.13 -3.00
C LEU A 174 -6.11 5.21 -4.08
N GLY A 175 -6.85 5.77 -5.04
CA GLY A 175 -7.51 4.99 -6.09
C GLY A 175 -6.64 4.53 -7.26
N LYS A 176 -5.41 5.08 -7.46
CA LYS A 176 -4.55 4.71 -8.60
C LYS A 176 -3.13 4.27 -8.25
N GLN A 177 -2.60 4.67 -7.11
CA GLN A 177 -1.21 4.36 -6.73
C GLN A 177 -1.09 3.22 -5.73
N PHE A 178 -2.10 3.03 -4.86
CA PHE A 178 -2.09 1.97 -3.85
C PHE A 178 -2.87 0.73 -4.28
N VAL A 179 -3.98 0.92 -5.01
CA VAL A 179 -4.75 -0.17 -5.62
C VAL A 179 -4.88 0.06 -7.12
N THR A 180 -4.89 -1.04 -7.89
CA THR A 180 -5.07 -0.98 -9.36
C THR A 180 -6.56 -0.78 -9.72
N GLY A 181 -7.47 -1.09 -8.80
CA GLY A 181 -8.92 -0.85 -8.85
C GLY A 181 -9.55 -1.18 -7.49
N GLU A 182 -10.76 -0.69 -7.23
CA GLU A 182 -11.49 -1.02 -5.99
C GLU A 182 -12.01 -2.46 -6.05
N THR A 183 -12.37 -2.91 -7.25
CA THR A 183 -12.80 -4.28 -7.57
C THR A 183 -11.79 -4.98 -8.48
N ILE A 184 -11.86 -6.31 -8.56
CA ILE A 184 -11.01 -7.08 -9.46
C ILE A 184 -11.32 -6.74 -10.93
N GLU A 185 -12.58 -6.49 -11.27
CA GLU A 185 -13.01 -6.09 -12.61
C GLU A 185 -12.38 -4.76 -13.04
N GLU A 186 -12.37 -3.76 -12.15
CA GLU A 186 -11.71 -2.49 -12.39
C GLU A 186 -10.19 -2.66 -12.51
N ALA A 187 -9.58 -3.47 -11.63
CA ALA A 187 -8.15 -3.73 -11.65
C ALA A 187 -7.71 -4.43 -12.95
N LEU A 188 -8.53 -5.33 -13.49
CA LEU A 188 -8.33 -5.96 -14.80
C LEU A 188 -8.46 -4.93 -15.93
N ALA A 189 -9.52 -4.11 -15.92
CA ALA A 189 -9.73 -3.07 -16.93
C ALA A 189 -8.57 -2.06 -16.97
N ASN A 190 -8.10 -1.61 -15.80
CA ASN A 190 -6.98 -0.68 -15.66
C ASN A 190 -5.62 -1.29 -16.05
N GLY A 191 -5.49 -2.62 -16.01
CA GLY A 191 -4.28 -3.35 -16.39
C GLY A 191 -4.04 -3.41 -17.90
N ARG A 192 -5.10 -3.34 -18.73
CA ARG A 192 -5.04 -3.62 -20.18
C ARG A 192 -4.01 -2.80 -20.95
N GLU A 193 -3.89 -1.50 -20.65
CA GLU A 193 -2.91 -0.63 -21.32
C GLU A 193 -1.47 -1.10 -21.07
N ARG A 194 -1.18 -1.55 -19.84
CA ARG A 194 0.14 -2.06 -19.48
C ARG A 194 0.35 -3.47 -20.03
N GLU A 195 -0.68 -4.32 -20.06
CA GLU A 195 -0.57 -5.64 -20.70
C GLU A 195 -0.21 -5.52 -22.19
N ALA A 196 -0.81 -4.56 -22.90
CA ALA A 196 -0.49 -4.27 -24.31
C ALA A 196 0.98 -3.83 -24.50
N ARG A 197 1.62 -3.30 -23.47
CA ARG A 197 3.05 -2.94 -23.44
C ARG A 197 3.96 -4.10 -23.03
N GLY A 198 3.41 -5.29 -22.81
CA GLY A 198 4.15 -6.50 -22.43
C GLY A 198 4.21 -6.78 -20.94
N TYR A 199 3.55 -5.99 -20.08
CA TYR A 199 3.48 -6.30 -18.65
C TYR A 199 2.56 -7.51 -18.40
N ARG A 200 2.79 -8.16 -17.25
CA ARG A 200 1.96 -9.25 -16.72
C ARG A 200 1.64 -8.93 -15.27
N PHE A 201 0.45 -9.34 -14.81
CA PHE A 201 -0.06 -9.00 -13.50
C PHE A 201 -0.27 -10.24 -12.63
N SER A 202 0.05 -10.11 -11.36
CA SER A 202 -0.50 -10.96 -10.30
C SER A 202 -1.27 -10.06 -9.35
N TYR A 203 -2.55 -10.36 -9.14
CA TYR A 203 -3.42 -9.54 -8.31
C TYR A 203 -3.32 -9.94 -6.83
N ASP A 204 -3.01 -8.98 -5.96
CA ASP A 204 -3.10 -9.13 -4.50
C ASP A 204 -4.45 -8.57 -4.02
N MET A 205 -5.28 -9.44 -3.42
CA MET A 205 -6.62 -9.09 -2.94
C MET A 205 -6.62 -8.40 -1.57
N LEU A 206 -5.44 -8.11 -0.99
CA LEU A 206 -5.23 -7.40 0.27
C LEU A 206 -5.80 -8.06 1.54
N GLY A 207 -6.51 -9.19 1.43
CA GLY A 207 -6.91 -10.00 2.57
C GLY A 207 -5.71 -10.63 3.28
N GLU A 208 -5.61 -10.42 4.60
CA GLU A 208 -4.60 -11.04 5.47
C GLU A 208 -5.11 -11.17 6.90
N ALA A 209 -4.52 -12.09 7.67
CA ALA A 209 -4.74 -12.25 9.10
C ALA A 209 -6.23 -12.29 9.52
N ALA A 210 -6.95 -13.30 9.03
CA ALA A 210 -8.33 -13.53 9.45
C ALA A 210 -8.39 -13.65 10.99
N MET A 211 -9.25 -12.86 11.62
CA MET A 211 -9.42 -12.88 13.08
C MET A 211 -10.55 -13.82 13.50
N THR A 212 -11.49 -14.06 12.59
CA THR A 212 -12.66 -14.90 12.80
C THR A 212 -12.86 -15.86 11.62
N GLU A 213 -13.63 -16.91 11.86
CA GLU A 213 -14.07 -17.82 10.78
C GLU A 213 -14.84 -17.07 9.69
N ALA A 214 -15.65 -16.07 10.08
CA ALA A 214 -16.37 -15.23 9.14
C ALA A 214 -15.44 -14.41 8.25
N ASP A 215 -14.32 -13.91 8.78
CA ASP A 215 -13.29 -13.23 7.98
C ASP A 215 -12.64 -14.20 6.99
N ALA A 216 -12.28 -15.41 7.45
CA ALA A 216 -11.67 -16.41 6.59
C ALA A 216 -12.59 -16.83 5.43
N GLN A 217 -13.88 -17.04 5.70
CA GLN A 217 -14.87 -17.36 4.68
C GLN A 217 -15.09 -16.20 3.69
N ARG A 218 -15.09 -14.96 4.19
CA ARG A 218 -15.17 -13.77 3.34
C ARG A 218 -13.96 -13.69 2.40
N TYR A 219 -12.74 -13.76 2.93
CA TYR A 219 -11.53 -13.72 2.11
C TYR A 219 -11.44 -14.87 1.11
N LEU A 220 -11.83 -16.08 1.51
CA LEU A 220 -11.90 -17.23 0.60
C LEU A 220 -12.86 -16.95 -0.57
N LYS A 221 -14.04 -16.40 -0.28
CA LYS A 221 -15.02 -16.02 -1.32
C LYS A 221 -14.47 -14.93 -2.24
N ASP A 222 -13.77 -13.95 -1.70
CA ASP A 222 -13.14 -12.88 -2.48
C ASP A 222 -12.07 -13.45 -3.43
N TYR A 223 -11.22 -14.37 -2.95
CA TYR A 223 -10.25 -15.07 -3.79
C TYR A 223 -10.92 -15.89 -4.89
N VAL A 224 -11.98 -16.66 -4.58
CA VAL A 224 -12.70 -17.45 -5.59
C VAL A 224 -13.31 -16.55 -6.66
N THR A 225 -13.93 -15.44 -6.25
CA THR A 225 -14.51 -14.45 -7.17
C THR A 225 -13.45 -13.86 -8.08
N ALA A 226 -12.31 -13.45 -7.51
CA ALA A 226 -11.18 -12.92 -8.26
C ALA A 226 -10.58 -13.94 -9.23
N ILE A 227 -10.42 -15.21 -8.83
CA ILE A 227 -9.93 -16.29 -9.70
C ILE A 227 -10.83 -16.46 -10.94
N HIS A 228 -12.17 -16.42 -10.76
CA HIS A 228 -13.09 -16.49 -11.89
C HIS A 228 -12.96 -15.28 -12.84
N ALA A 229 -12.88 -14.06 -12.29
CA ALA A 229 -12.71 -12.86 -13.10
C ALA A 229 -11.38 -12.86 -13.87
N ILE A 230 -10.27 -13.16 -13.18
CA ILE A 230 -8.91 -13.27 -13.74
C ILE A 230 -8.86 -14.37 -14.81
N GLY A 231 -9.44 -15.53 -14.55
CA GLY A 231 -9.49 -16.65 -15.50
C GLY A 231 -10.23 -16.29 -16.78
N LYS A 232 -11.34 -15.55 -16.67
CA LYS A 232 -12.10 -15.05 -17.82
C LYS A 232 -11.29 -14.04 -18.65
N GLU A 233 -10.61 -13.08 -18.01
CA GLU A 233 -9.75 -12.11 -18.71
C GLU A 233 -8.49 -12.79 -19.28
N SER A 234 -7.97 -13.81 -18.61
CA SER A 234 -6.82 -14.59 -19.08
C SER A 234 -7.10 -15.24 -20.43
N ASN A 235 -8.33 -15.71 -20.67
CA ASN A 235 -8.80 -16.22 -21.97
C ASN A 235 -7.82 -17.25 -22.60
N GLY A 236 -7.32 -18.18 -21.79
CA GLY A 236 -6.42 -19.24 -22.27
C GLY A 236 -4.97 -18.84 -22.50
N ARG A 237 -4.55 -17.62 -22.11
CA ARG A 237 -3.14 -17.17 -22.20
C ARG A 237 -2.16 -17.97 -21.34
N GLY A 238 -2.66 -18.85 -20.47
CA GLY A 238 -1.83 -19.71 -19.62
C GLY A 238 -1.19 -18.93 -18.46
N ILE A 239 -0.27 -19.60 -17.76
CA ILE A 239 0.29 -19.09 -16.49
C ILE A 239 1.41 -18.06 -16.66
N TYR A 240 2.00 -17.97 -17.85
CA TYR A 240 3.10 -17.03 -18.13
C TYR A 240 2.60 -15.73 -18.77
N ASP A 241 1.68 -15.85 -19.73
CA ASP A 241 1.15 -14.70 -20.47
C ASP A 241 -0.19 -14.20 -19.95
N GLY A 242 -0.89 -15.01 -19.16
CA GLY A 242 -2.12 -14.62 -18.49
C GLY A 242 -1.86 -13.97 -17.13
N PRO A 243 -2.83 -13.18 -16.63
CA PRO A 243 -2.79 -12.69 -15.26
C PRO A 243 -2.95 -13.82 -14.23
N GLY A 244 -2.33 -13.63 -13.07
CA GLY A 244 -2.39 -14.54 -11.92
C GLY A 244 -2.97 -13.88 -10.66
N ILE A 245 -2.98 -14.61 -9.56
CA ILE A 245 -3.45 -14.14 -8.25
C ILE A 245 -2.44 -14.54 -7.16
N SER A 246 -2.30 -13.68 -6.15
CA SER A 246 -1.52 -13.94 -4.95
C SER A 246 -2.46 -14.17 -3.76
N VAL A 247 -2.22 -15.24 -3.00
CA VAL A 247 -3.05 -15.64 -1.84
C VAL A 247 -2.19 -15.69 -0.58
N LYS A 248 -2.74 -15.23 0.55
CA LYS A 248 -2.11 -15.32 1.87
C LYS A 248 -2.82 -16.39 2.70
N LEU A 249 -2.08 -17.38 3.20
CA LEU A 249 -2.66 -18.48 3.99
C LEU A 249 -3.32 -18.00 5.30
N SER A 250 -2.76 -16.94 5.90
CA SER A 250 -3.35 -16.30 7.08
C SER A 250 -4.71 -15.68 6.83
N ALA A 251 -5.09 -15.41 5.57
CA ALA A 251 -6.39 -14.89 5.22
C ALA A 251 -7.47 -15.97 5.18
N ILE A 252 -7.13 -17.25 5.01
CA ILE A 252 -8.11 -18.33 4.82
C ILE A 252 -8.24 -19.24 6.05
N HIS A 253 -7.58 -18.91 7.15
CA HIS A 253 -7.72 -19.66 8.40
C HIS A 253 -7.44 -18.76 9.61
N PRO A 254 -8.38 -18.61 10.56
CA PRO A 254 -8.25 -17.64 11.66
C PRO A 254 -7.22 -18.03 12.71
N ARG A 255 -6.72 -19.26 12.65
CA ARG A 255 -5.71 -19.83 13.56
C ARG A 255 -4.51 -20.36 12.79
N TYR A 256 -4.16 -19.73 11.67
CA TYR A 256 -2.94 -20.06 10.93
C TYR A 256 -1.72 -19.70 11.78
N ALA A 257 -1.11 -20.70 12.41
CA ALA A 257 0.04 -20.58 13.30
C ALA A 257 1.05 -21.69 13.01
N ALA A 258 2.32 -21.42 13.34
CA ALA A 258 3.43 -22.36 13.31
C ALA A 258 3.68 -22.95 14.70
#